data_AF-B5VHZ2-F1
#
_entry.id   AF-B5VHZ2-F1
#
_cell.length_a   1.000
_cell.length_b   1.000
_cell.length_c   1.000
_cell.angle_alpha   90.00
_cell.angle_beta   90.00
_cell.angle_gamma   90.00
#
_symmetry.space_group_name_H-M   'P 1'
#
loop_
_entity.id
_entity.type
_entity.pdbx_description
1 polymer ?
#
loop_
_entity_poly.entity_id
_entity_poly.type
_entity_poly.pdbx_seq_one_letter_code
_entity_poly.pdbx_strand_id
1 'polypeptide(L)'
;NHLGNDMSRGLLIFWHGKKLGPSGLKWLKIHLSNLFGFDKLPLKDRVAFTESHLQDIKDSAENPLTGDRWWTTADKPWQALATCFELNEVMKMDNPEEFISHQPVHQDGTCNGLQHYAALGGDVEGATQVNLVPSDKPQDVYAHVARLVQKRLEIAAEKGDENAKILKDKITRKVVKQTVMTNVYGVTYVGATFQIAKQLSPIFDDRKESLDFSKYLTKHVFSAIRELFHSAHLIQ
;
A
#
# COMPACT_ATOMS: atom_id res chain seq x y z
N ASN A 1 -8.74 -16.32 12.16
CA ASN A 1 -8.85 -16.79 10.75
C ASN A 1 -7.91 -15.95 9.87
N HIS A 2 -7.75 -16.29 8.59
CA HIS A 2 -6.80 -15.62 7.67
C HIS A 2 -7.16 -14.17 7.31
N LEU A 3 -8.38 -13.71 7.60
CA LEU A 3 -8.78 -12.30 7.43
C LEU A 3 -8.38 -11.42 8.62
N GLY A 4 -7.83 -12.02 9.68
CA GLY A 4 -7.41 -11.33 10.90
C GLY A 4 -6.20 -10.39 10.71
N ASN A 5 -5.69 -9.91 11.84
CA ASN A 5 -4.53 -9.03 11.90
C ASN A 5 -3.22 -9.76 11.50
N ASP A 6 -2.12 -9.00 11.47
CA ASP A 6 -0.79 -9.50 11.09
C ASP A 6 -0.39 -10.78 11.84
N MET A 7 -0.52 -10.80 13.17
CA MET A 7 -0.26 -11.99 13.99
C MET A 7 -1.13 -13.18 13.59
N SER A 8 -2.44 -12.97 13.41
CA SER A 8 -3.36 -14.04 12.99
C SER A 8 -2.97 -14.65 11.64
N ARG A 9 -2.47 -13.83 10.71
CA ARG A 9 -2.01 -14.28 9.39
C ARG A 9 -0.66 -14.97 9.47
N GLY A 10 0.28 -14.45 10.25
CA GLY A 10 1.60 -15.04 10.46
C GLY A 10 1.57 -16.42 11.14
N LEU A 11 0.48 -16.76 11.83
CA LEU A 11 0.26 -18.09 12.43
C LEU A 11 -0.26 -19.15 11.45
N LEU A 12 -0.69 -18.77 10.24
CA LEU A 12 -1.38 -19.66 9.31
C LEU A 12 -0.53 -19.91 8.07
N ILE A 13 -0.31 -21.19 7.76
CA ILE A 13 0.32 -21.68 6.53
C ILE A 13 -0.62 -22.64 5.80
N PHE A 14 -0.34 -22.96 4.54
CA PHE A 14 -1.11 -23.97 3.83
C PHE A 14 -0.83 -25.37 4.39
N TRP A 15 -1.87 -26.19 4.54
CA TRP A 15 -1.69 -27.61 4.91
C TRP A 15 -0.99 -28.40 3.80
N HIS A 16 -1.41 -28.19 2.55
CA HIS A 16 -0.78 -28.78 1.38
C HIS A 16 0.27 -27.82 0.81
N GLY A 17 1.54 -28.17 0.96
CA GLY A 17 2.64 -27.43 0.36
C GLY A 17 2.80 -27.71 -1.13
N LYS A 18 3.60 -26.88 -1.80
CA LYS A 18 3.99 -27.06 -3.20
C LYS A 18 5.49 -26.84 -3.38
N LYS A 19 6.08 -27.62 -4.30
CA LYS A 19 7.47 -27.38 -4.73
C LYS A 19 7.62 -25.95 -5.24
N LEU A 20 8.70 -25.28 -4.86
CA LEU A 20 8.98 -23.92 -5.32
C LEU A 20 9.13 -23.85 -6.85
N GLY A 21 9.76 -24.86 -7.45
CA GLY A 21 10.10 -24.84 -8.87
C GLY A 21 10.96 -23.64 -9.25
N PRO A 22 11.04 -23.29 -10.55
CA PRO A 22 12.02 -22.33 -11.06
C PRO A 22 11.79 -20.88 -10.61
N SER A 23 10.59 -20.55 -10.12
CA SER A 23 10.25 -19.17 -9.73
C SER A 23 9.77 -19.01 -8.29
N GLY A 24 9.57 -20.09 -7.54
CA GLY A 24 9.00 -20.01 -6.20
C GLY A 24 9.87 -19.23 -5.23
N LEU A 25 11.19 -19.47 -5.23
CA LEU A 25 12.13 -18.73 -4.40
C LEU A 25 12.11 -17.22 -4.72
N LYS A 26 12.06 -16.85 -6.00
CA LYS A 26 11.92 -15.45 -6.42
C LYS A 26 10.68 -14.80 -5.81
N TRP A 27 9.55 -15.51 -5.81
CA TRP A 27 8.30 -14.99 -5.24
C TRP A 27 8.31 -14.91 -3.72
N LEU A 28 8.96 -15.85 -3.02
CA LEU A 28 9.17 -15.74 -1.57
C LEU A 28 10.03 -14.51 -1.21
N LYS A 29 11.09 -14.24 -1.98
CA LYS A 29 11.92 -13.03 -1.80
C LYS A 29 11.09 -11.76 -2.01
N ILE A 30 10.35 -11.68 -3.12
CA ILE A 30 9.43 -10.55 -3.39
C ILE A 30 8.40 -10.39 -2.25
N HIS A 31 7.87 -11.51 -1.75
CA HIS A 31 6.90 -11.51 -0.66
C HIS A 31 7.48 -10.89 0.61
N LEU A 32 8.68 -11.33 1.03
CA LEU A 32 9.36 -10.75 2.18
C LEU A 32 9.58 -9.24 2.00
N SER A 33 10.10 -8.81 0.85
CA SER A 33 10.28 -7.39 0.55
C SER A 33 8.99 -6.58 0.66
N ASN A 34 7.86 -7.13 0.19
CA ASN A 34 6.55 -6.48 0.33
C ASN A 34 6.12 -6.33 1.80
N LEU A 35 6.42 -7.31 2.65
CA LEU A 35 6.08 -7.26 4.09
C LEU A 35 6.87 -6.18 4.84
N PHE A 36 8.00 -5.74 4.29
CA PHE A 36 8.78 -4.59 4.76
C PHE A 36 8.37 -3.25 4.12
N GLY A 37 7.30 -3.22 3.32
CA GLY A 37 6.80 -1.99 2.71
C GLY A 37 7.52 -1.57 1.42
N PHE A 38 8.42 -2.41 0.88
CA PHE A 38 9.10 -2.15 -0.41
C PHE A 38 8.25 -2.55 -1.62
N ASP A 39 6.92 -2.39 -1.53
CA ASP A 39 5.93 -2.86 -2.49
C ASP A 39 5.72 -1.93 -3.70
N LYS A 40 6.49 -0.83 -3.79
CA LYS A 40 6.48 0.14 -4.89
C LYS A 40 7.72 0.11 -5.78
N LEU A 41 8.69 -0.75 -5.47
CA LEU A 41 9.87 -0.94 -6.30
C LEU A 41 9.58 -1.92 -7.45
N PRO A 42 10.34 -1.88 -8.56
CA PRO A 42 10.38 -2.98 -9.53
C PRO A 42 10.65 -4.33 -8.87
N LEU A 43 10.09 -5.42 -9.43
CA LEU A 43 10.23 -6.75 -8.83
C LEU A 43 11.69 -7.20 -8.66
N LYS A 44 12.58 -6.80 -9.57
CA LYS A 44 14.02 -7.08 -9.48
C LYS A 44 14.65 -6.44 -8.23
N ASP A 45 14.25 -5.21 -7.89
CA ASP A 45 14.82 -4.46 -6.78
C ASP A 45 14.27 -4.99 -5.45
N ARG A 46 13.06 -5.56 -5.45
CA ARG A 46 12.49 -6.30 -4.31
C ARG A 46 13.25 -7.59 -4.02
N VAL A 47 13.65 -8.33 -5.07
CA VAL A 47 14.51 -9.50 -4.91
C VAL A 47 15.86 -9.08 -4.33
N ALA A 48 16.48 -8.03 -4.89
CA ALA A 48 17.76 -7.51 -4.42
C ALA A 48 17.69 -7.06 -2.96
N PHE A 49 16.59 -6.44 -2.51
CA PHE A 49 16.37 -6.12 -1.10
C PHE A 49 16.46 -7.37 -0.21
N THR A 50 15.81 -8.47 -0.58
CA THR A 50 15.91 -9.70 0.22
C THR A 50 17.31 -10.30 0.17
N GLU A 51 17.97 -10.26 -0.98
CA GLU A 51 19.34 -10.76 -1.13
C GLU A 51 20.39 -9.95 -0.36
N SER A 52 20.15 -8.65 -0.13
CA SER A 52 21.06 -7.85 0.71
C SER A 52 20.87 -8.06 2.21
N HIS A 53 19.85 -8.80 2.63
CA HIS A 53 19.50 -9.04 4.05
C HIS A 53 19.49 -10.53 4.43
N LEU A 54 20.23 -11.39 3.70
CA LEU A 54 20.23 -12.84 3.96
C LEU A 54 20.70 -13.18 5.39
N GLN A 55 21.64 -12.40 5.94
CA GLN A 55 22.11 -12.61 7.31
C GLN A 55 21.04 -12.23 8.34
N ASP A 56 20.30 -11.13 8.11
CA ASP A 56 19.20 -10.71 8.97
C ASP A 56 18.03 -11.71 8.95
N ILE A 57 17.78 -12.31 7.78
CA ILE A 57 16.78 -13.37 7.61
C ILE A 57 17.16 -14.59 8.42
N LYS A 58 18.43 -15.02 8.32
CA LYS A 58 18.95 -16.14 9.08
C LYS A 58 18.86 -15.88 10.59
N ASP A 59 19.33 -14.73 11.06
CA ASP A 59 19.23 -14.37 12.48
C ASP A 59 17.79 -14.29 12.97
N SER A 60 16.90 -13.66 12.19
CA SER A 60 15.48 -13.58 12.52
C SER A 60 14.83 -14.96 12.62
N ALA A 61 15.26 -15.93 11.81
CA ALA A 61 14.74 -17.30 11.83
C ALA A 61 15.35 -18.17 12.95
N GLU A 62 16.62 -17.99 13.28
CA GLU A 62 17.32 -18.84 14.25
C GLU A 62 17.26 -18.29 15.69
N ASN A 63 17.27 -16.96 15.84
CA ASN A 63 17.28 -16.26 17.13
C ASN A 63 16.16 -15.19 17.23
N PRO A 64 14.89 -15.52 16.94
CA PRO A 64 13.82 -14.52 16.77
C PRO A 64 13.58 -13.58 17.96
N LEU A 65 13.93 -14.01 19.18
CA LEU A 65 13.71 -13.25 20.42
C LEU A 65 15.00 -12.66 21.01
N THR A 66 16.17 -13.22 20.67
CA THR A 66 17.45 -12.92 21.33
C THR A 66 18.51 -12.34 20.41
N GLY A 67 18.32 -12.45 19.09
CA GLY A 67 19.20 -11.85 18.08
C GLY A 67 18.89 -10.37 17.84
N ASP A 68 19.15 -9.91 16.62
CA ASP A 68 19.01 -8.51 16.20
C ASP A 68 17.53 -8.12 16.00
N ARG A 69 16.64 -9.11 15.90
CA ARG A 69 15.18 -8.93 15.80
C ARG A 69 14.78 -8.04 14.60
N TRP A 70 15.54 -8.11 13.51
CA TRP A 70 15.31 -7.35 12.29
C TRP A 70 13.87 -7.48 11.77
N TRP A 71 13.28 -8.67 11.86
CA TRP A 71 11.88 -8.93 11.48
C TRP A 71 10.85 -7.98 12.13
N THR A 72 11.13 -7.43 13.32
CA THR A 72 10.23 -6.50 14.01
C THR A 72 10.14 -5.12 13.37
N THR A 73 11.06 -4.80 12.47
CA THR A 73 11.11 -3.53 11.75
C THR A 73 10.20 -3.50 10.51
N ALA A 74 9.65 -4.66 10.11
CA ALA A 74 8.74 -4.78 8.97
C ALA A 74 7.37 -4.12 9.25
N ASP A 75 6.68 -3.69 8.20
CA ASP A 75 5.28 -3.22 8.26
C ASP A 75 4.30 -4.32 8.74
N LYS A 76 4.68 -5.58 8.51
CA LYS A 76 3.96 -6.82 8.84
C LYS A 76 4.90 -7.80 9.55
N PRO A 77 5.30 -7.53 10.79
CA PRO A 77 6.41 -8.20 11.45
C PRO A 77 6.17 -9.71 11.63
N TRP A 78 4.97 -10.14 12.05
CA TRP A 78 4.72 -11.57 12.28
C TRP A 78 4.69 -12.38 10.99
N GLN A 79 4.13 -11.82 9.91
CA GLN A 79 4.22 -12.45 8.59
C GLN A 79 5.64 -12.42 8.03
N ALA A 80 6.43 -11.38 8.31
CA ALA A 80 7.82 -11.29 7.89
C ALA A 80 8.65 -12.38 8.57
N LEU A 81 8.47 -12.57 9.88
CA LEU A 81 9.12 -13.65 10.64
C LEU A 81 8.76 -15.04 10.09
N ALA A 82 7.47 -15.29 9.83
CA ALA A 82 7.03 -16.55 9.21
C ALA A 82 7.72 -16.80 7.85
N THR A 83 7.87 -15.76 7.04
CA THR A 83 8.56 -15.83 5.75
C THR A 83 10.08 -16.01 5.93
N CYS A 84 10.69 -15.44 6.98
CA CYS A 84 12.10 -15.67 7.31
C CYS A 84 12.36 -17.13 7.67
N PHE A 85 11.49 -17.79 8.44
CA PHE A 85 11.60 -19.22 8.73
C PHE A 85 11.61 -20.04 7.43
N GLU A 86 10.64 -19.79 6.53
CA GLU A 86 10.56 -20.48 5.24
C GLU A 86 11.82 -20.28 4.40
N LEU A 87 12.28 -19.03 4.25
CA LEU A 87 13.50 -18.71 3.50
C LEU A 87 14.75 -19.33 4.12
N ASN A 88 14.85 -19.39 5.45
CA ASN A 88 16.00 -20.00 6.12
C ASN A 88 16.10 -21.50 5.83
N GLU A 89 14.97 -22.21 5.79
CA GLU A 89 14.96 -23.63 5.40
C GLU A 89 15.31 -23.81 3.92
N VAL A 90 14.79 -22.96 3.03
CA VAL A 90 15.12 -22.99 1.60
C VAL A 90 16.62 -22.78 1.36
N MET A 91 17.24 -21.85 2.10
CA MET A 91 18.67 -21.53 1.98
C MET A 91 19.61 -22.67 2.41
N LYS A 92 19.11 -23.67 3.14
CA LYS A 92 19.88 -24.84 3.57
C LYS A 92 19.89 -25.97 2.52
N MET A 93 19.07 -25.87 1.47
CA MET A 93 18.98 -26.89 0.43
C MET A 93 20.00 -26.67 -0.68
N ASP A 94 20.57 -27.77 -1.20
CA ASP A 94 21.39 -27.74 -2.41
C ASP A 94 20.58 -27.33 -3.66
N ASN A 95 19.33 -27.77 -3.73
CA ASN A 95 18.38 -27.40 -4.79
C ASN A 95 17.10 -26.77 -4.21
N PRO A 96 17.02 -25.43 -4.13
CA PRO A 96 15.84 -24.72 -3.65
C PRO A 96 14.54 -25.01 -4.41
N GLU A 97 14.59 -25.40 -5.69
CA GLU A 97 13.38 -25.64 -6.50
C GLU A 97 12.55 -26.83 -5.99
N GLU A 98 13.21 -27.77 -5.32
CA GLU A 98 12.59 -28.98 -4.77
C GLU A 98 11.98 -28.76 -3.37
N PHE A 99 12.24 -27.61 -2.74
CA PHE A 99 11.66 -27.29 -1.44
C PHE A 99 10.13 -27.24 -1.51
N ILE A 100 9.47 -27.99 -0.63
CA ILE A 100 8.02 -27.97 -0.50
C ILE A 100 7.63 -26.82 0.42
N SER A 101 7.19 -25.71 -0.17
CA SER A 101 6.78 -24.51 0.56
C SER A 101 5.32 -24.56 0.95
N HIS A 102 5.04 -24.12 2.17
CA HIS A 102 3.70 -23.96 2.73
C HIS A 102 3.33 -22.48 2.93
N GLN A 103 4.30 -21.59 2.79
CA GLN A 103 4.12 -20.16 3.01
C GLN A 103 3.19 -19.52 1.97
N PRO A 104 2.09 -18.87 2.41
CA PRO A 104 1.23 -18.12 1.50
C PRO A 104 1.94 -16.88 0.95
N VAL A 105 2.01 -16.75 -0.37
CA VAL A 105 2.52 -15.55 -1.05
C VAL A 105 1.36 -14.69 -1.51
N HIS A 106 1.26 -13.47 -0.98
CA HIS A 106 0.19 -12.54 -1.32
C HIS A 106 0.49 -11.70 -2.56
N GLN A 107 -0.52 -11.54 -3.43
CA GLN A 107 -0.56 -10.56 -4.51
C GLN A 107 -1.86 -9.76 -4.35
N ASP A 108 -1.75 -8.44 -4.19
CA ASP A 108 -2.90 -7.55 -4.03
C ASP A 108 -2.88 -6.46 -5.10
N GLY A 109 -4.07 -6.05 -5.54
CA GLY A 109 -4.22 -4.93 -6.44
C GLY A 109 -3.93 -3.61 -5.73
N THR A 110 -3.56 -2.58 -6.49
CA THR A 110 -3.23 -1.27 -5.89
C THR A 110 -4.45 -0.62 -5.23
N CYS A 111 -5.61 -0.72 -5.91
CA CYS A 111 -6.93 -0.36 -5.41
C CYS A 111 -7.99 -1.03 -6.31
N ASN A 112 -8.46 -2.21 -5.91
CA ASN A 112 -9.34 -3.05 -6.73
C ASN A 112 -10.60 -2.31 -7.21
N GLY A 113 -11.24 -1.51 -6.34
CA GLY A 113 -12.43 -0.75 -6.73
C GLY A 113 -12.15 0.28 -7.83
N LEU A 114 -11.04 1.02 -7.76
CA LEU A 114 -10.65 1.96 -8.81
C LEU A 114 -10.19 1.27 -10.09
N GLN A 115 -9.60 0.06 -9.99
CA GLN A 115 -9.30 -0.77 -11.16
C GLN A 115 -10.59 -1.16 -11.90
N HIS A 116 -11.62 -1.59 -11.18
CA HIS A 116 -12.92 -1.88 -11.80
C HIS A 116 -13.54 -0.63 -12.44
N TYR A 117 -13.46 0.53 -11.79
CA TYR A 117 -13.96 1.79 -12.35
C TYR A 117 -13.23 2.20 -13.62
N ALA A 118 -11.90 2.18 -13.62
CA ALA A 118 -11.12 2.47 -14.82
C ALA A 118 -11.45 1.51 -15.98
N ALA A 119 -11.64 0.22 -15.69
CA ALA A 119 -12.00 -0.77 -16.69
C ALA A 119 -13.42 -0.55 -17.26
N LEU A 120 -14.39 -0.23 -16.41
CA LEU A 120 -15.77 0.03 -16.83
C LEU A 120 -15.92 1.34 -17.59
N GLY A 121 -15.25 2.39 -17.13
CA GLY A 121 -15.27 3.72 -17.74
C GLY A 121 -14.38 3.85 -18.98
N GLY A 122 -13.40 2.96 -19.16
CA GLY A 122 -12.37 3.14 -20.18
C GLY A 122 -11.44 4.34 -19.89
N ASP A 123 -11.33 4.76 -18.63
CA ASP A 123 -10.51 5.90 -18.21
C ASP A 123 -9.02 5.52 -18.24
N VAL A 124 -8.34 5.75 -19.37
CA VAL A 124 -6.94 5.33 -19.58
C VAL A 124 -5.96 5.94 -18.57
N GLU A 125 -6.15 7.21 -18.21
CA GLU A 125 -5.32 7.87 -17.21
C GLU A 125 -5.50 7.21 -15.83
N GLY A 126 -6.75 7.01 -15.41
CA GLY A 126 -7.09 6.27 -14.20
C GLY A 126 -6.52 4.85 -14.22
N ALA A 127 -6.71 4.12 -15.32
CA ALA A 127 -6.20 2.76 -15.56
C ALA A 127 -4.68 2.68 -15.40
N THR A 128 -3.96 3.70 -15.87
CA THR A 128 -2.51 3.81 -15.68
C THR A 128 -2.17 3.96 -14.21
N GLN A 129 -2.81 4.91 -13.50
CA GLN A 129 -2.53 5.17 -12.08
C GLN A 129 -2.83 3.97 -11.15
N VAL A 130 -3.71 3.07 -11.57
CA VAL A 130 -4.07 1.84 -10.83
C VAL A 130 -3.45 0.57 -11.40
N ASN A 131 -2.43 0.69 -12.25
CA ASN A 131 -1.63 -0.43 -12.77
C ASN A 131 -2.39 -1.43 -13.65
N LEU A 132 -3.44 -1.00 -14.36
CA LEU A 132 -4.05 -1.81 -15.43
C LEU A 132 -3.27 -1.72 -16.74
N VAL A 133 -2.62 -0.57 -16.98
CA VAL A 133 -1.72 -0.39 -18.13
C VAL A 133 -0.32 -0.88 -17.72
N PRO A 134 0.34 -1.73 -18.53
CA PRO A 134 1.70 -2.19 -18.26
C PRO A 134 2.68 -1.03 -18.08
N SER A 135 3.57 -1.13 -17.11
CA SER A 135 4.57 -0.12 -16.77
C SER A 135 5.79 -0.77 -16.10
N ASP A 136 6.99 -0.22 -16.33
CA ASP A 136 8.23 -0.72 -15.72
C ASP A 136 8.26 -0.52 -14.20
N LYS A 137 7.49 0.46 -13.70
CA LYS A 137 7.37 0.79 -12.28
C LYS A 137 5.91 0.79 -11.85
N PRO A 138 5.59 0.28 -10.64
CA PRO A 138 4.26 0.41 -10.07
C PRO A 138 3.87 1.89 -9.92
N GLN A 139 2.68 2.25 -10.40
CA GLN A 139 2.05 3.54 -10.19
C GLN A 139 1.41 3.61 -8.80
N ASP A 140 1.35 4.81 -8.24
CA ASP A 140 0.75 5.08 -6.93
C ASP A 140 -0.37 6.11 -7.07
N VAL A 141 -1.59 5.62 -7.29
CA VAL A 141 -2.81 6.46 -7.41
C VAL A 141 -2.98 7.42 -6.22
N TYR A 142 -2.56 7.04 -5.01
CA TYR A 142 -2.70 7.88 -3.83
C TYR A 142 -1.75 9.08 -3.86
N ALA A 143 -0.50 8.86 -4.27
CA ALA A 143 0.47 9.93 -4.47
C ALA A 143 0.07 10.82 -5.65
N HIS A 144 -0.50 10.25 -6.71
CA HIS A 144 -1.03 11.01 -7.84
C HIS A 144 -2.20 11.92 -7.40
N VAL A 145 -3.22 11.37 -6.71
CA VAL A 145 -4.34 12.17 -6.19
C VAL A 145 -3.86 13.25 -5.21
N ALA A 146 -2.88 12.95 -4.35
CA ALA A 146 -2.29 13.96 -3.46
C ALA A 146 -1.71 15.16 -4.24
N ARG A 147 -1.00 14.91 -5.35
CA ARG A 147 -0.46 15.97 -6.23
C ARG A 147 -1.57 16.76 -6.93
N LEU A 148 -2.62 16.09 -7.42
CA LEU A 148 -3.78 16.77 -8.01
C LEU A 148 -4.46 17.69 -6.99
N VAL A 149 -4.65 17.22 -5.76
CA VAL A 149 -5.23 18.01 -4.68
C VAL A 149 -4.34 19.20 -4.35
N GLN A 150 -3.03 19.00 -4.21
CA GLN A 150 -2.06 20.07 -3.95
C GLN A 150 -2.13 21.16 -5.03
N LYS A 151 -2.08 20.78 -6.31
CA LYS A 151 -2.20 21.71 -7.45
C LYS A 151 -3.51 22.52 -7.41
N ARG A 152 -4.62 21.87 -7.05
CA ARG A 152 -5.93 22.54 -6.90
C ARG A 152 -5.93 23.55 -5.75
N LEU A 153 -5.23 23.25 -4.65
CA LEU A 153 -5.05 24.18 -3.54
C LEU A 153 -4.11 25.34 -3.89
N GLU A 154 -3.03 25.12 -4.63
CA GLU A 154 -2.15 26.19 -5.10
C GLU A 154 -2.92 27.22 -5.93
N ILE A 155 -3.71 26.75 -6.91
CA ILE A 155 -4.57 27.61 -7.74
C ILE A 155 -5.61 28.37 -6.89
N ALA A 156 -6.20 27.72 -5.89
CA ALA A 156 -7.17 28.37 -5.00
C ALA A 156 -6.48 29.42 -4.10
N ALA A 157 -5.28 29.13 -3.61
CA ALA A 157 -4.49 30.03 -2.78
C ALA A 157 -4.08 31.31 -3.54
N GLU A 158 -3.70 31.17 -4.82
CA GLU A 158 -3.40 32.30 -5.72
C GLU A 158 -4.61 33.21 -5.94
N LYS A 159 -5.82 32.64 -5.91
CA LYS A 159 -7.09 33.38 -6.00
C LYS A 159 -7.54 33.98 -4.66
N GLY A 160 -6.74 33.85 -3.61
CA GLY A 160 -7.02 34.44 -2.29
C GLY A 160 -7.79 33.52 -1.33
N ASP A 161 -7.90 32.23 -1.58
CA ASP A 161 -8.53 31.29 -0.63
C ASP A 161 -7.59 31.00 0.56
N GLU A 162 -7.96 31.50 1.75
CA GLU A 162 -7.17 31.35 2.98
C GLU A 162 -7.04 29.88 3.43
N ASN A 163 -8.10 29.06 3.28
CA ASN A 163 -8.01 27.64 3.62
C ASN A 163 -7.00 26.93 2.72
N ALA A 164 -6.99 27.28 1.43
CA ALA A 164 -6.05 26.72 0.47
C ALA A 164 -4.60 27.11 0.79
N LYS A 165 -4.35 28.37 1.17
CA LYS A 165 -3.02 28.84 1.60
C LYS A 165 -2.48 28.04 2.78
N ILE A 166 -3.34 27.70 3.74
CA ILE A 166 -2.95 26.93 4.93
C ILE A 166 -2.68 25.47 4.58
N LEU A 167 -3.47 24.88 3.67
CA LEU A 167 -3.46 23.44 3.42
C LEU A 167 -2.53 22.98 2.31
N LYS A 168 -2.19 23.82 1.33
CA LYS A 168 -1.45 23.41 0.13
C LYS A 168 -0.15 22.64 0.44
N ASP A 169 0.58 23.06 1.47
CA ASP A 169 1.88 22.48 1.87
C ASP A 169 1.73 21.32 2.88
N LYS A 170 0.49 20.95 3.23
CA LYS A 170 0.17 19.90 4.22
C LYS A 170 -0.37 18.62 3.57
N ILE A 171 -0.46 18.58 2.23
CA ILE A 171 -1.03 17.45 1.50
C ILE A 171 0.02 16.36 1.30
N THR A 172 -0.25 15.18 1.84
CA THR A 172 0.59 14.00 1.67
C THR A 172 -0.23 12.80 1.22
N ARG A 173 0.46 11.78 0.69
CA ARG A 173 -0.15 10.49 0.38
C ARG A 173 -0.96 9.94 1.56
N LYS A 174 -0.44 10.05 2.79
CA LYS A 174 -1.08 9.55 4.01
C LYS A 174 -2.42 10.23 4.28
N VAL A 175 -2.51 11.55 4.04
CA VAL A 175 -3.71 12.35 4.25
C VAL A 175 -4.87 11.89 3.34
N VAL A 176 -4.59 11.60 2.07
CA VAL A 176 -5.64 11.26 1.09
C VAL A 176 -5.91 9.75 0.95
N LYS A 177 -4.94 8.88 1.29
CA LYS A 177 -4.96 7.44 0.99
C LYS A 177 -6.24 6.76 1.43
N GLN A 178 -6.66 6.93 2.68
CA GLN A 178 -7.83 6.23 3.21
C GLN A 178 -9.11 6.64 2.47
N THR A 179 -9.26 7.93 2.19
CA THR A 179 -10.43 8.47 1.50
C THR A 179 -10.49 8.04 0.05
N VAL A 180 -9.37 8.05 -0.68
CA VAL A 180 -9.29 7.52 -2.04
C VAL A 180 -9.64 6.03 -2.09
N MET A 181 -9.08 5.24 -1.16
CA MET A 181 -9.31 3.80 -1.10
C MET A 181 -10.77 3.44 -0.77
N THR A 182 -11.46 4.26 0.03
CA THR A 182 -12.80 3.95 0.52
C THR A 182 -13.94 4.63 -0.25
N ASN A 183 -13.63 5.64 -1.06
CA ASN A 183 -14.63 6.35 -1.88
C ASN A 183 -15.39 5.41 -2.82
N VAL A 184 -14.68 4.48 -3.48
CA VAL A 184 -15.25 3.46 -4.37
C VAL A 184 -16.15 2.43 -3.68
N TYR A 185 -16.13 2.39 -2.35
CA TYR A 185 -16.97 1.52 -1.53
C TYR A 185 -18.13 2.30 -0.87
N GLY A 186 -18.46 3.49 -1.38
CA GLY A 186 -19.62 4.26 -0.94
C GLY A 186 -19.38 5.17 0.26
N VAL A 187 -18.13 5.51 0.58
CA VAL A 187 -17.86 6.51 1.62
C VAL A 187 -18.47 7.87 1.25
N THR A 188 -19.35 8.36 2.11
CA THR A 188 -20.00 9.66 1.97
C THR A 188 -19.05 10.80 2.31
N TYR A 189 -19.45 12.03 1.96
CA TYR A 189 -18.73 13.25 2.33
C TYR A 189 -18.42 13.33 3.83
N VAL A 190 -19.39 12.96 4.69
CA VAL A 190 -19.22 12.99 6.15
C VAL A 190 -18.18 11.96 6.61
N GLY A 191 -18.25 10.74 6.07
CA GLY A 191 -17.27 9.69 6.37
C GLY A 191 -15.85 10.07 5.94
N ALA A 192 -15.70 10.59 4.72
CA ALA A 192 -14.44 11.10 4.19
C ALA A 192 -13.86 12.24 5.04
N THR A 193 -14.71 13.18 5.46
CA THR A 193 -14.33 14.30 6.33
C THR A 193 -13.68 13.81 7.62
N PHE A 194 -14.23 12.76 8.25
CA PHE A 194 -13.64 12.20 9.46
C PHE A 194 -12.34 11.44 9.21
N GLN A 195 -12.23 10.71 8.09
CA GLN A 195 -10.98 10.03 7.72
C GLN A 195 -9.84 11.03 7.52
N ILE A 196 -10.10 12.13 6.79
CA ILE A 196 -9.13 13.20 6.57
C ILE A 196 -8.81 13.91 7.89
N ALA A 197 -9.81 14.25 8.71
CA ALA A 197 -9.59 14.89 10.01
C ALA A 197 -8.63 14.09 10.90
N LYS A 198 -8.75 12.76 10.91
CA LYS A 198 -7.84 11.87 11.64
C LYS A 198 -6.38 11.97 11.16
N GLN A 199 -6.17 12.24 9.86
CA GLN A 199 -4.81 12.42 9.31
C GLN A 199 -4.29 13.85 9.49
N LEU A 200 -5.18 14.83 9.65
CA LEU A 200 -4.82 16.23 9.92
C LEU A 200 -4.59 16.51 11.41
N SER A 201 -5.12 15.69 12.32
CA SER A 201 -4.96 15.90 13.77
C SER A 201 -3.52 15.93 14.29
N PRO A 202 -2.51 15.29 13.66
CA PRO A 202 -1.11 15.48 14.03
C PRO A 202 -0.49 16.76 13.46
N ILE A 203 -1.18 17.46 12.56
CA ILE A 203 -0.70 18.65 11.83
C ILE A 203 -1.28 19.93 12.45
N PHE A 204 -2.47 19.86 13.03
CA PHE A 204 -3.14 20.96 13.72
C PHE A 204 -3.43 20.55 15.16
N ASP A 205 -3.09 21.42 16.11
CA ASP A 205 -3.24 21.15 17.54
C ASP A 205 -4.72 21.16 17.97
N ASP A 206 -5.57 21.93 17.27
CA ASP A 206 -7.01 21.96 17.52
C ASP A 206 -7.76 20.93 16.67
N ARG A 207 -8.54 20.09 17.36
CA ARG A 207 -9.43 19.11 16.74
C ARG A 207 -10.52 19.78 15.90
N LYS A 208 -11.03 20.94 16.32
CA LYS A 208 -12.06 21.67 15.58
C LYS A 208 -11.48 22.20 14.27
N GLU A 209 -10.31 22.81 14.32
CA GLU A 209 -9.56 23.25 13.15
C GLU A 209 -9.29 22.10 12.17
N SER A 210 -8.80 20.96 12.66
CA SER A 210 -8.62 19.74 11.85
C SER A 210 -9.89 19.30 11.12
N LEU A 211 -11.04 19.39 11.79
CA LEU A 211 -12.34 19.01 11.23
C LEU A 211 -12.85 20.05 10.21
N ASP A 212 -12.63 21.33 10.44
CA ASP A 212 -13.06 22.37 9.53
C ASP A 212 -12.23 22.35 8.24
N PHE A 213 -10.92 22.18 8.35
CA PHE A 213 -10.05 21.96 7.18
C PHE A 213 -10.34 20.65 6.47
N SER A 214 -10.70 19.58 7.18
CA SER A 214 -11.02 18.32 6.52
C SER A 214 -12.29 18.40 5.66
N LYS A 215 -13.31 19.17 6.07
CA LYS A 215 -14.49 19.45 5.24
C LYS A 215 -14.10 20.09 3.92
N TYR A 216 -13.26 21.13 4.00
CA TYR A 216 -12.75 21.84 2.83
C TYR A 216 -11.94 20.89 1.93
N LEU A 217 -11.00 20.15 2.51
CA LEU A 217 -10.12 19.25 1.78
C LEU A 217 -10.88 18.07 1.14
N THR A 218 -11.93 17.57 1.78
CA THR A 218 -12.77 16.47 1.25
C THR A 218 -13.35 16.81 -0.12
N LYS A 219 -13.82 18.06 -0.30
CA LYS A 219 -14.33 18.52 -1.60
C LYS A 219 -13.25 18.41 -2.67
N HIS A 220 -12.03 18.81 -2.33
CA HIS A 220 -10.91 18.79 -3.26
C HIS A 220 -10.44 17.38 -3.61
N VAL A 221 -10.41 16.48 -2.63
CA VAL A 221 -10.10 15.05 -2.84
C VAL A 221 -11.15 14.40 -3.75
N PHE A 222 -12.44 14.64 -3.50
CA PHE A 222 -13.51 14.08 -4.33
C PHE A 222 -13.46 14.59 -5.77
N SER A 223 -13.18 15.88 -5.98
CA SER A 223 -13.00 16.41 -7.32
C SER A 223 -11.82 15.78 -8.04
N ALA A 224 -10.68 15.56 -7.37
CA ALA A 224 -9.51 14.92 -7.98
C ALA A 224 -9.78 13.45 -8.37
N ILE A 225 -10.54 12.71 -7.55
CA ILE A 225 -10.97 11.35 -7.91
C ILE A 225 -11.90 11.36 -9.13
N ARG A 226 -12.89 12.27 -9.17
CA ARG A 226 -13.82 12.38 -10.31
C ARG A 226 -13.12 12.78 -11.60
N GLU A 227 -12.09 13.62 -11.52
CA GLU A 227 -11.28 14.02 -12.67
C GLU A 227 -10.55 12.81 -13.27
N LEU A 228 -9.95 11.98 -12.41
CA LEU A 228 -9.17 10.82 -12.83
C LEU A 228 -10.02 9.64 -13.35
N PHE A 229 -11.26 9.51 -12.85
CA PHE A 229 -12.19 8.43 -13.18
C PHE A 229 -13.53 9.00 -13.68
N HIS A 230 -13.46 9.93 -14.64
CA HIS A 230 -14.60 10.68 -15.13
C HIS A 230 -15.68 9.77 -15.72
N SER A 231 -15.29 8.87 -16.63
CA SER A 231 -16.22 8.00 -17.34
C SER A 231 -16.85 7.00 -16.38
N ALA A 232 -16.09 6.48 -15.42
CA ALA A 232 -16.63 5.64 -14.36
C ALA A 232 -17.66 6.37 -13.48
N HIS A 233 -17.46 7.67 -13.22
CA HIS A 233 -18.41 8.47 -12.46
C HIS A 233 -19.72 8.73 -13.23
N LEU A 234 -19.71 8.70 -14.57
CA LEU A 234 -20.94 8.75 -15.38
C LEU A 234 -21.76 7.45 -15.29
N ILE A 235 -21.17 6.36 -14.81
CA ILE A 235 -21.82 5.06 -14.62
C ILE A 235 -22.43 4.94 -13.20
N GLN A 236 -21.88 5.65 -12.21
CA GLN A 236 -22.33 5.67 -10.81
C GLN A 236 -23.61 6.49 -10.59
#